data_AF-A0A087HI23-F1
#
_entry.id   AF-A0A087HI23-F1
#
_cell.length_a   1.000
_cell.length_b   1.000
_cell.length_c   1.000
_cell.angle_alpha   90.00
_cell.angle_beta   90.00
_cell.angle_gamma   90.00
#
_symmetry.space_group_name_H-M   'P 1'
#
loop_
_entity.id
_entity.type
_entity.pdbx_description
1 polymer ?
#
loop_
_entity_poly.entity_id
_entity_poly.type
_entity_poly.pdbx_seq_one_letter_code
_entity_poly.pdbx_strand_id
1 'polypeptide(L)'
;MTCQMDIPRVTWVEDIETEEKEQIHELYREMIHKGIAFGAERWVTTLQRMCERFASQLVPAISSCDLGGVIPSTEGKRSMMRLAQRMVSNYCLSVSRSNNTRSTIVAELNEVGIRVTAHKSPEPNGTILCAATTFWLPNSPQNVFSFLKDERTRPQWDVLSNGNAVQEVAHISNGSHPRNSISVLCLGEVIK
;
A
#
# COMPACT_ATOMS: atom_id res chain seq x y z
N MET A 1 -37.80 -4.39 -15.54
CA MET A 1 -37.00 -5.57 -15.21
C MET A 1 -35.58 -5.30 -15.65
N THR A 2 -34.73 -4.87 -14.73
CA THR A 2 -33.28 -4.73 -14.98
C THR A 2 -32.66 -6.11 -14.80
N CYS A 3 -32.14 -6.69 -15.89
CA CYS A 3 -31.37 -7.92 -15.82
C CYS A 3 -30.09 -7.65 -15.02
N GLN A 4 -30.06 -8.13 -13.79
CA GLN A 4 -28.86 -8.26 -12.99
C GLN A 4 -28.09 -9.44 -13.59
N MET A 5 -27.04 -9.17 -14.38
CA MET A 5 -26.13 -10.22 -14.81
C MET A 5 -25.31 -10.64 -13.59
N ASP A 6 -25.75 -11.70 -12.90
CA ASP A 6 -24.90 -12.43 -11.97
C ASP A 6 -23.84 -13.18 -12.78
N ILE A 7 -22.71 -12.52 -13.02
CA ILE A 7 -21.52 -13.16 -13.59
C ILE A 7 -21.04 -14.17 -12.53
N PRO A 8 -20.93 -15.47 -12.85
CA PRO A 8 -20.43 -16.44 -11.89
C PRO A 8 -18.99 -16.07 -11.50
N ARG A 9 -18.75 -15.79 -10.21
CA ARG A 9 -17.41 -15.60 -9.64
C ARG A 9 -16.69 -16.94 -9.64
N VAL A 10 -16.00 -17.26 -10.72
CA VAL A 10 -15.06 -18.38 -10.75
C VAL A 10 -13.83 -17.97 -9.96
N THR A 11 -13.64 -18.55 -8.78
CA THR A 11 -12.41 -18.42 -8.00
C THR A 11 -11.71 -19.77 -8.06
N TRP A 12 -10.60 -19.81 -8.78
CA TRP A 12 -9.75 -20.98 -8.80
C TRP A 12 -8.60 -20.78 -7.82
N VAL A 13 -8.43 -21.77 -6.95
CA VAL A 13 -7.45 -21.77 -5.88
C VAL A 13 -6.57 -22.98 -6.11
N GLU A 14 -5.31 -22.73 -6.48
CA GLU A 14 -4.28 -23.76 -6.47
C GLU A 14 -3.56 -23.75 -5.13
N ASP A 15 -3.34 -24.95 -4.62
CA ASP A 15 -2.37 -25.16 -3.55
C ASP A 15 -0.98 -25.30 -4.20
N ILE A 16 -0.05 -24.42 -3.83
CA ILE A 16 1.31 -24.42 -4.36
C ILE A 16 2.22 -24.86 -3.21
N GLU A 17 2.71 -26.09 -3.29
CA GLU A 17 3.81 -26.55 -2.44
C GLU A 17 5.10 -25.84 -2.86
N THR A 18 5.56 -24.90 -2.04
CA THR A 18 6.87 -24.27 -2.23
C THR A 18 7.96 -25.13 -1.61
N GLU A 19 8.93 -25.60 -2.40
CA GLU A 19 10.14 -26.21 -1.87
C GLU A 19 10.87 -25.22 -0.95
N GLU A 20 10.93 -25.50 0.36
CA GLU A 20 11.69 -24.72 1.33
C GLU A 20 13.20 -24.89 1.07
N LYS A 21 13.75 -24.09 0.17
CA LYS A 21 15.18 -24.11 -0.18
C LYS A 21 16.06 -23.36 0.83
N GLU A 22 15.47 -22.46 1.62
CA GLU A 22 16.17 -21.58 2.56
C GLU A 22 15.48 -21.56 3.92
N GLN A 23 16.25 -21.33 4.99
CA GLN A 23 15.70 -21.18 6.34
C GLN A 23 14.76 -19.98 6.40
N ILE A 24 13.53 -20.21 6.87
CA ILE A 24 12.55 -19.15 7.07
C ILE A 24 12.99 -18.23 8.22
N HIS A 25 13.09 -16.93 7.96
CA HIS A 25 13.38 -15.93 8.97
C HIS A 25 12.31 -15.95 10.08
N GLU A 26 12.73 -15.85 11.34
CA GLU A 26 11.89 -16.04 12.53
C GLU A 26 10.60 -15.17 12.50
N LEU A 27 10.73 -13.92 12.04
CA LEU A 27 9.61 -12.98 11.85
C LEU A 27 8.45 -13.51 10.98
N TYR A 28 8.74 -14.36 9.99
CA TYR A 28 7.74 -14.86 9.04
C TYR A 28 7.37 -16.33 9.29
N ARG A 29 8.11 -17.01 10.17
CA ARG A 29 7.98 -18.46 10.41
C ARG A 29 6.57 -18.88 10.77
N GLU A 30 5.94 -18.20 11.73
CA GLU A 30 4.57 -18.52 12.16
C GLU A 30 3.56 -18.31 11.01
N MET A 31 3.72 -17.22 10.25
CA MET A 31 2.81 -16.89 9.14
C MET A 31 2.92 -17.89 7.99
N ILE A 32 4.13 -18.36 7.70
CA ILE A 32 4.40 -19.34 6.64
C ILE A 32 3.91 -20.73 7.07
N HIS A 33 4.27 -21.18 8.29
CA HIS A 33 3.86 -22.49 8.80
C HIS A 33 2.33 -22.63 8.96
N LYS A 34 1.63 -21.54 9.27
CA LYS A 34 0.15 -21.52 9.33
C LYS A 34 -0.52 -21.40 7.95
N GLY A 35 0.24 -21.34 6.85
CA GLY A 35 -0.27 -21.15 5.50
C GLY A 35 -0.87 -19.77 5.24
N ILE A 36 -0.77 -18.83 6.18
CA ILE A 36 -1.36 -17.47 6.08
C ILE A 36 -0.63 -16.65 5.02
N ALA A 37 0.69 -16.86 4.88
CA ALA A 37 1.52 -16.08 3.97
C ALA A 37 1.11 -16.25 2.51
N PHE A 38 0.79 -17.48 2.10
CA PHE A 38 0.52 -17.87 0.71
C PHE A 38 -0.92 -18.37 0.49
N GLY A 39 -1.76 -18.37 1.53
CA GLY A 39 -3.11 -18.94 1.48
C GLY A 39 -4.08 -18.22 0.56
N ALA A 40 -5.02 -18.99 0.02
CA ALA A 40 -6.07 -18.54 -0.91
C ALA A 40 -6.84 -17.31 -0.44
N GLU A 41 -7.20 -17.26 0.84
CA GLU A 41 -7.96 -16.15 1.43
C GLU A 41 -7.26 -14.80 1.22
N ARG A 42 -5.93 -14.78 1.41
CA ARG A 42 -5.11 -13.58 1.22
C ARG A 42 -5.08 -13.15 -0.24
N TRP A 43 -4.94 -14.10 -1.17
CA TRP A 43 -4.96 -13.84 -2.61
C TRP A 43 -6.32 -13.31 -3.07
N VAL A 44 -7.42 -13.98 -2.69
CA VAL A 44 -8.78 -13.58 -3.04
C VAL A 44 -9.12 -12.21 -2.46
N THR A 45 -8.76 -11.94 -1.21
CA THR A 45 -8.95 -10.62 -0.58
C THR A 45 -8.16 -9.54 -1.32
N THR A 46 -6.94 -9.83 -1.76
CA THR A 46 -6.12 -8.90 -2.52
C THR A 46 -6.71 -8.62 -3.90
N LEU A 47 -7.18 -9.66 -4.60
CA LEU A 47 -7.87 -9.54 -5.88
C LEU A 47 -9.16 -8.72 -5.76
N GLN A 48 -9.99 -9.01 -4.76
CA GLN A 48 -11.21 -8.24 -4.51
C GLN A 48 -10.91 -6.75 -4.30
N ARG A 49 -9.91 -6.42 -3.48
CA ARG A 49 -9.50 -5.02 -3.27
C ARG A 49 -8.99 -4.35 -4.55
N MET A 50 -8.32 -5.10 -5.44
CA MET A 50 -7.93 -4.58 -6.75
C MET A 50 -9.15 -4.32 -7.64
N CYS A 51 -10.11 -5.25 -7.70
CA CYS A 51 -11.35 -5.06 -8.45
C CYS A 51 -12.15 -3.84 -7.94
N GLU A 52 -12.28 -3.68 -6.62
CA GLU A 52 -12.95 -2.51 -6.00
C GLU A 52 -12.25 -1.20 -6.39
N ARG A 53 -10.92 -1.20 -6.45
CA ARG A 53 -10.13 -0.04 -6.88
C ARG A 53 -10.35 0.30 -8.35
N PHE A 54 -10.34 -0.70 -9.24
CA PHE A 54 -10.63 -0.49 -10.66
C PHE A 54 -12.06 -0.01 -10.89
N ALA A 55 -13.03 -0.61 -10.19
CA ALA A 55 -14.42 -0.16 -10.25
C ALA A 55 -14.55 1.30 -9.80
N SER A 56 -13.90 1.69 -8.70
CA SER A 56 -13.92 3.08 -8.20
C SER A 56 -13.35 4.10 -9.18
N GLN A 57 -12.39 3.69 -10.03
CA GLN A 57 -11.86 4.56 -11.10
C GLN A 57 -12.81 4.70 -12.31
N LEU A 58 -13.65 3.69 -12.54
CA LEU A 58 -14.56 3.60 -13.68
C LEU A 58 -15.92 4.25 -13.41
N VAL A 59 -16.32 4.38 -12.14
CA VAL A 59 -17.59 5.00 -11.74
C VAL A 59 -17.59 6.48 -12.18
N PRO A 60 -18.55 6.91 -13.04
CA PRO A 60 -18.78 8.31 -13.32
C PRO A 60 -19.11 9.03 -12.02
N ALA A 61 -18.52 10.20 -11.79
CA ALA A 61 -18.70 10.97 -10.57
C ALA A 61 -20.13 11.50 -10.43
N ILE A 62 -21.04 10.64 -9.99
CA ILE A 62 -22.39 11.01 -9.59
C ILE A 62 -22.41 10.83 -8.08
N SER A 63 -22.20 11.96 -7.39
CA SER A 63 -22.35 12.15 -5.95
C SER A 63 -21.60 11.16 -5.04
N SER A 64 -20.36 11.46 -4.68
CA SER A 64 -19.84 11.07 -3.37
C SER A 64 -19.77 12.31 -2.49
N CYS A 65 -20.37 12.18 -1.30
CA CYS A 65 -20.30 13.12 -0.19
C CYS A 65 -18.85 13.16 0.32
N ASP A 66 -17.94 13.69 -0.48
CA ASP A 66 -16.57 13.94 -0.07
C ASP A 66 -16.54 15.35 0.50
N LEU A 67 -16.05 15.50 1.74
CA LEU A 67 -15.68 16.78 2.34
C LEU A 67 -15.16 17.70 1.24
N GLY A 68 -15.79 18.87 1.06
CA GLY A 68 -15.50 19.85 0.00
C GLY A 68 -14.06 20.33 0.04
N GLY A 69 -13.14 19.47 -0.39
CA GLY A 69 -11.71 19.61 -0.25
C GLY A 69 -11.05 20.15 -1.51
N VAL A 70 -9.73 20.30 -1.42
CA VAL A 70 -8.82 20.95 -2.38
C VAL A 70 -8.88 20.36 -3.81
N ILE A 71 -9.58 19.24 -4.02
CA ILE A 71 -9.75 18.58 -5.32
C ILE A 71 -11.21 18.67 -5.77
N PRO A 72 -11.66 19.84 -6.28
CA PRO A 72 -13.07 20.06 -6.62
C PRO A 72 -13.49 19.35 -7.90
N SER A 73 -12.55 19.03 -8.79
CA SER A 73 -12.86 18.48 -10.11
C SER A 73 -12.83 16.95 -10.14
N THR A 74 -13.75 16.36 -10.91
CA THR A 74 -13.84 14.92 -11.16
C THR A 74 -12.59 14.39 -11.86
N GLU A 75 -12.01 15.18 -12.77
CA GLU A 75 -10.72 14.89 -13.40
C GLU A 75 -9.57 14.91 -12.39
N GLY A 76 -9.57 15.88 -11.45
CA GLY A 76 -8.59 15.94 -10.37
C GLY A 76 -8.63 14.69 -9.49
N LYS A 77 -9.83 14.24 -9.10
CA LYS A 77 -10.01 12.98 -8.34
C LYS A 77 -9.48 11.78 -9.13
N ARG A 78 -9.77 11.69 -10.43
CA ARG A 78 -9.27 10.61 -11.30
C ARG A 78 -7.75 10.62 -11.41
N SER A 79 -7.15 11.78 -11.60
CA SER A 79 -5.69 11.96 -11.64
C SER A 79 -5.05 11.52 -10.32
N MET A 80 -5.64 11.91 -9.19
CA MET A 80 -5.18 11.52 -7.86
C MET A 80 -5.28 9.99 -7.64
N MET A 81 -6.39 9.36 -8.06
CA MET A 81 -6.54 7.90 -8.00
C MET A 81 -5.48 7.17 -8.84
N ARG A 82 -5.19 7.65 -10.06
CA ARG A 82 -4.11 7.10 -10.91
C ARG A 82 -2.73 7.28 -10.28
N LEU A 83 -2.46 8.43 -9.67
CA LEU A 83 -1.22 8.68 -8.95
C LEU A 83 -1.04 7.71 -7.78
N ALA A 84 -2.04 7.61 -6.91
CA ALA A 84 -2.02 6.69 -5.76
C ALA A 84 -1.84 5.22 -6.20
N GLN A 85 -2.47 4.80 -7.30
CA GLN A 85 -2.26 3.46 -7.85
C GLN A 85 -0.81 3.24 -8.31
N ARG A 86 -0.21 4.21 -9.01
CA ARG A 86 1.20 4.13 -9.42
C ARG A 86 2.14 4.09 -8.20
N MET A 87 1.86 4.87 -7.16
CA MET A 87 2.64 4.85 -5.91
C MET A 87 2.61 3.47 -5.25
N VAL A 88 1.42 2.87 -5.10
CA VAL A 88 1.27 1.52 -4.54
C VAL A 88 1.97 0.48 -5.42
N SER A 89 1.82 0.56 -6.74
CA SER A 89 2.50 -0.35 -7.68
C SER A 89 4.02 -0.26 -7.55
N ASN A 90 4.57 0.96 -7.51
CA ASN A 90 6.01 1.18 -7.37
C ASN A 90 6.54 0.68 -6.03
N TYR A 91 5.79 0.91 -4.95
CA TYR A 91 6.12 0.36 -3.63
C TYR A 91 6.17 -1.17 -3.66
N CYS A 92 5.13 -1.84 -4.16
CA CYS A 92 5.09 -3.30 -4.26
C CYS A 92 6.22 -3.85 -5.15
N LEU A 93 6.52 -3.19 -6.28
CA LEU A 93 7.62 -3.58 -7.15
C LEU A 93 8.99 -3.42 -6.47
N SER A 94 9.14 -2.44 -5.58
CA SER A 94 10.39 -2.18 -4.86
C SER A 94 10.59 -3.15 -3.69
N VAL A 95 9.52 -3.52 -2.98
CA VAL A 95 9.57 -4.36 -1.77
C VAL A 95 9.46 -5.86 -2.08
N SER A 96 8.64 -6.27 -3.06
CA SER A 96 8.35 -7.69 -3.36
C SER A 96 9.36 -8.35 -4.30
N ARG A 97 10.50 -7.73 -4.55
CA ARG A 97 11.38 -8.15 -5.65
C ARG A 97 12.21 -9.37 -5.23
N SER A 98 11.75 -10.55 -5.62
CA SER A 98 12.56 -11.77 -5.64
C SER A 98 13.70 -11.63 -6.66
N ASN A 99 14.76 -12.42 -6.48
CA ASN A 99 16.11 -12.37 -7.08
C ASN A 99 16.21 -12.30 -8.63
N ASN A 100 15.47 -11.43 -9.31
CA ASN A 100 15.50 -11.29 -10.75
C ASN A 100 16.39 -10.10 -11.18
N THR A 101 17.65 -10.42 -11.47
CA THR A 101 18.62 -9.85 -12.46
C THR A 101 18.76 -8.34 -12.73
N ARG A 102 18.04 -7.41 -12.07
CA ARG A 102 18.18 -5.94 -12.30
C ARG A 102 18.28 -5.09 -11.03
N SER A 103 18.41 -5.70 -9.86
CA SER A 103 18.58 -4.99 -8.60
C SER A 103 19.87 -5.44 -7.95
N THR A 104 20.73 -4.48 -7.61
CA THR A 104 21.95 -4.75 -6.85
C THR A 104 21.66 -4.41 -5.40
N ILE A 105 21.94 -5.36 -4.49
CA ILE A 105 21.96 -5.08 -3.05
C ILE A 105 23.18 -4.18 -2.84
N VAL A 106 22.95 -2.95 -2.41
CA VAL A 106 24.01 -1.94 -2.23
C VAL A 106 24.58 -2.02 -0.82
N ALA A 107 23.75 -2.39 0.16
CA ALA A 107 24.17 -2.63 1.53
C ALA A 107 23.17 -3.54 2.24
N GLU A 108 23.71 -4.48 3.03
CA GLU A 108 23.01 -5.26 4.04
C GLU A 108 23.78 -5.01 5.34
N LEU A 109 23.29 -4.10 6.18
CA LEU A 109 23.97 -3.75 7.43
C LEU A 109 23.50 -4.69 8.53
N ASN A 110 24.41 -5.56 8.97
CA ASN A 110 24.15 -6.82 9.68
C ASN A 110 23.62 -6.72 11.12
N GLU A 111 23.24 -5.53 11.62
CA GLU A 111 22.68 -5.40 12.99
C GLU A 111 21.28 -4.75 13.07
N VAL A 112 20.90 -3.92 12.09
CA VAL A 112 19.58 -3.24 12.05
C VAL A 112 18.69 -3.77 10.91
N GLY A 113 19.21 -4.70 10.09
CA GLY A 113 18.45 -5.35 9.03
C GLY A 113 17.95 -4.38 7.95
N ILE A 114 18.71 -3.31 7.67
CA ILE A 114 18.39 -2.38 6.59
C ILE A 114 18.89 -2.97 5.27
N ARG A 115 17.95 -3.22 4.36
CA ARG A 115 18.19 -3.64 2.98
C ARG A 115 18.12 -2.43 2.06
N VAL A 116 19.24 -2.09 1.42
CA VAL A 116 19.27 -1.04 0.39
C VAL A 116 19.38 -1.70 -0.99
N THR A 117 18.40 -1.43 -1.85
CA THR A 117 18.39 -1.90 -3.24
C THR A 117 18.44 -0.72 -4.20
N ALA A 118 19.23 -0.86 -5.27
CA ALA A 118 19.24 0.08 -6.39
C ALA A 118 18.63 -0.57 -7.62
N HIS A 119 17.79 0.17 -8.36
CA HIS A 119 17.28 -0.28 -9.65
C HIS A 119 17.14 0.87 -10.64
N LYS A 120 17.19 0.54 -11.93
CA LYS A 120 17.07 1.52 -13.01
C LYS A 120 15.65 2.09 -13.02
N SER A 121 15.56 3.42 -13.02
CA SER A 121 14.28 4.11 -13.11
C SER A 121 13.67 3.96 -14.51
N PRO A 122 12.36 4.14 -14.67
CA PRO A 122 11.72 4.28 -15.99
C PRO A 122 12.19 5.52 -16.77
N GLU A 123 12.76 6.52 -16.08
CA GLU A 123 13.29 7.73 -16.70
C GLU A 123 14.71 7.52 -17.24
N PRO A 124 15.09 8.20 -18.34
CA PRO A 124 16.44 8.07 -18.88
C PRO A 124 17.49 8.48 -17.84
N ASN A 125 18.47 7.61 -17.62
CA ASN A 125 19.59 7.78 -16.68
C ASN A 125 19.24 7.91 -15.18
N GLY A 126 17.98 7.67 -14.79
CA GLY A 126 17.61 7.68 -13.37
C GLY A 126 17.87 6.35 -12.68
N THR A 127 18.26 6.40 -11.40
CA THR A 127 18.36 5.25 -10.50
C THR A 127 17.45 5.49 -9.29
N ILE A 128 16.65 4.50 -8.93
CA ILE A 128 15.82 4.53 -7.74
C ILE A 128 16.53 3.73 -6.65
N LEU A 129 16.74 4.37 -5.49
CA LEU A 129 17.22 3.73 -4.27
C LEU A 129 16.03 3.43 -3.37
N CYS A 130 15.93 2.18 -2.91
CA CYS A 130 14.94 1.75 -1.94
C CYS A 130 15.67 1.22 -0.70
N ALA A 131 15.40 1.84 0.45
CA ALA A 131 15.82 1.36 1.75
C ALA A 131 14.61 0.81 2.50
N ALA A 132 14.71 -0.43 2.97
CA ALA A 132 13.68 -1.07 3.78
C ALA A 132 14.31 -1.71 5.01
N THR A 133 13.60 -1.71 6.13
CA THR A 133 13.95 -2.46 7.33
C THR A 133 12.73 -3.26 7.77
N THR A 134 12.97 -4.40 8.40
CA THR A 134 11.93 -5.24 8.99
C THR A 134 12.31 -5.51 10.43
N PHE A 135 11.37 -5.26 11.35
CA PHE A 135 11.53 -5.53 12.77
C PHE A 135 10.21 -6.05 13.35
N TRP A 136 10.30 -6.70 14.51
CA TRP A 136 9.13 -7.21 15.22
C TRP A 136 8.49 -6.13 16.09
N LEU A 137 7.16 -6.17 16.21
CA LEU A 137 6.39 -5.30 17.12
C LEU A 137 5.43 -6.14 17.97
N PRO A 138 5.26 -5.84 19.28
CA PRO A 138 4.34 -6.54 20.16
C PRO A 138 2.86 -6.11 19.96
N ASN A 139 2.55 -5.39 18.87
CA ASN A 139 1.24 -4.85 18.58
C ASN A 139 0.64 -5.53 17.34
N SER A 140 -0.70 -5.64 17.31
CA SER A 140 -1.38 -6.22 16.15
C SER A 140 -1.19 -5.34 14.90
N PRO A 141 -1.15 -5.95 13.69
CA PRO A 141 -1.04 -5.20 12.44
C PRO A 141 -2.14 -4.12 12.27
N GLN A 142 -3.34 -4.36 12.81
CA GLN A 142 -4.44 -3.41 12.75
C GLN A 142 -4.18 -2.17 13.60
N ASN A 143 -3.57 -2.35 14.78
CA ASN A 143 -3.22 -1.24 15.67
C ASN A 143 -2.07 -0.41 15.07
N VAL A 144 -1.03 -1.07 14.55
CA VAL A 144 0.08 -0.40 13.87
C VAL A 144 -0.41 0.38 12.65
N PHE A 145 -1.26 -0.25 11.82
CA PHE A 145 -1.85 0.43 10.66
C PHE A 145 -2.70 1.65 11.06
N SER A 146 -3.51 1.52 12.10
CA SER A 146 -4.34 2.64 12.59
C SER A 146 -3.49 3.78 13.14
N PHE A 147 -2.41 3.45 13.87
CA PHE A 147 -1.43 4.42 14.36
C PHE A 147 -0.69 5.14 13.23
N LEU A 148 -0.26 4.44 12.17
CA LEU A 148 0.44 5.06 11.04
C LEU A 148 -0.49 5.88 10.13
N LYS A 149 -1.77 5.53 10.08
CA LYS A 149 -2.77 6.22 9.26
C LYS A 149 -3.28 7.50 9.92
N ASP A 150 -3.36 7.54 11.24
CA ASP A 150 -3.91 8.69 11.97
C ASP A 150 -3.04 9.95 11.77
N GLU A 151 -3.67 11.05 11.34
CA GLU A 151 -3.00 12.35 11.14
C GLU A 151 -2.47 12.92 12.46
N ARG A 152 -3.13 12.62 13.59
CA ARG A 152 -2.81 13.17 14.91
C ARG A 152 -1.58 12.53 15.53
N THR A 153 -1.30 11.28 15.16
CA THR A 153 -0.12 10.54 15.60
C THR A 153 1.07 10.78 14.67
N ARG A 154 0.85 11.34 13.48
CA ARG A 154 1.88 11.62 12.47
C ARG A 154 3.10 12.37 13.04
N PRO A 155 2.95 13.40 13.91
CA PRO A 155 4.10 14.10 14.48
C PRO A 155 4.99 13.26 15.39
N GLN A 156 4.48 12.13 15.87
CA GLN A 156 5.21 11.24 16.79
C GLN A 156 6.25 10.37 16.07
N TRP A 157 6.11 10.18 14.75
CA TRP A 157 6.94 9.22 14.01
C TRP A 157 7.44 9.74 12.66
N ASP A 158 6.74 10.68 12.02
CA ASP A 158 7.15 11.22 10.73
C ASP A 158 8.13 12.39 10.96
N VAL A 159 9.42 12.13 10.78
CA VAL A 159 10.46 13.15 10.91
C VAL A 159 10.22 14.36 10.00
N LEU A 160 9.56 14.18 8.86
CA LEU A 160 9.26 15.25 7.91
C LEU A 160 8.16 16.18 8.40
N SER A 161 7.35 15.75 9.37
CA SER A 161 6.39 16.64 10.03
C SER A 161 7.08 17.72 10.86
N ASN A 162 8.30 17.47 11.32
CA ASN A 162 9.04 18.34 12.23
C ASN A 162 8.23 18.74 13.48
N GLY A 163 7.38 17.83 13.98
CA GLY A 163 6.50 18.08 15.13
C GLY A 163 5.27 18.95 14.82
N ASN A 164 5.10 19.42 13.58
CA ASN A 164 3.93 20.20 13.18
C ASN A 164 2.68 19.32 13.10
N ALA A 165 1.52 19.91 13.42
CA ALA A 165 0.24 19.27 13.20
C ALA A 165 0.07 18.93 11.71
N VAL A 166 -0.52 17.76 11.43
CA VAL A 166 -0.83 17.31 10.08
C VAL A 166 -2.34 17.27 9.94
N GLN A 167 -2.84 17.76 8.81
CA GLN A 167 -4.27 17.80 8.52
C GLN A 167 -4.58 17.14 7.18
N GLU A 168 -5.62 16.30 7.15
CA GLU A 168 -6.22 15.80 5.93
C GLU A 168 -7.00 16.91 5.22
N VAL A 169 -6.53 17.32 4.04
CA VAL A 169 -7.12 18.38 3.21
C VAL A 169 -7.95 17.83 2.04
N ALA A 170 -7.82 16.54 1.75
CA ALA A 170 -8.70 15.83 0.83
C ALA A 170 -8.77 14.33 1.17
N HIS A 171 -9.96 13.78 0.98
CA HIS A 171 -10.27 12.37 1.19
C HIS A 171 -10.97 11.81 -0.05
N ILE A 172 -10.50 10.67 -0.55
CA ILE A 172 -11.15 9.93 -1.64
C ILE A 172 -11.30 8.48 -1.19
N SER A 173 -12.54 8.02 -1.00
CA SER A 173 -12.79 6.61 -0.69
C SER A 173 -12.45 5.72 -1.88
N ASN A 174 -11.88 4.54 -1.61
CA ASN A 174 -11.41 3.61 -2.62
C ASN A 174 -12.07 2.25 -2.40
N GLY A 175 -13.27 2.05 -2.96
CA GLY A 175 -14.08 0.86 -2.72
C GLY A 175 -15.00 0.96 -1.50
N SER A 176 -15.53 -0.20 -1.08
CA SER A 176 -16.56 -0.30 -0.04
C SER A 176 -16.02 -0.20 1.38
N HIS A 177 -14.75 -0.57 1.59
CA HIS A 177 -14.14 -0.58 2.90
C HIS A 177 -13.66 0.84 3.29
N PRO A 178 -14.16 1.45 4.38
CA PRO A 178 -13.87 2.85 4.72
C PRO A 178 -12.38 3.14 5.01
N ARG A 179 -11.63 2.13 5.46
CA ARG A 179 -10.17 2.26 5.62
C ARG A 179 -9.38 2.29 4.31
N ASN A 180 -9.96 1.84 3.20
CA ASN A 180 -9.33 1.91 1.88
C ASN A 180 -9.66 3.28 1.28
N SER A 181 -8.75 4.22 1.44
CA SER A 181 -8.93 5.61 1.01
C SER A 181 -7.61 6.19 0.53
N ILE A 182 -7.70 7.27 -0.22
CA ILE A 182 -6.59 8.14 -0.56
C ILE A 182 -6.78 9.42 0.26
N SER A 183 -5.76 9.77 1.04
CA SER A 183 -5.75 10.95 1.89
C SER A 183 -4.65 11.88 1.40
N VAL A 184 -4.97 13.17 1.22
CA VAL A 184 -3.98 14.22 0.98
C VAL A 184 -3.76 14.94 2.29
N LEU A 185 -2.52 14.93 2.75
CA LEU A 185 -2.12 15.53 4.02
C LEU A 185 -1.36 16.83 3.76
N CYS A 186 -1.60 17.83 4.58
CA CYS A 186 -0.87 19.09 4.59
C CYS A 186 -0.30 19.33 6.00
N LEU A 187 0.88 19.96 6.07
CA LEU A 187 1.43 20.43 7.34
C LEU A 187 0.69 21.71 7.72
N GLY A 188 0.19 21.76 8.95
CA GLY A 188 -0.38 22.97 9.51
C GLY A 188 0.69 24.04 9.66
N GLU A 189 0.39 25.28 9.24
CA GLU A 189 1.25 26.42 9.50
C GLU A 189 1.24 26.73 11.01
N VAL A 190 2.42 26.89 11.60
CA VAL A 190 2.57 27.50 12.92
C VAL A 190 2.31 28.98 12.73
N ILE A 191 1.14 29.48 13.15
CA ILE A 191 0.95 30.91 13.39
C ILE A 191 1.88 31.25 14.56
N LYS A 192 3.07 31.79 14.24
CA LYS A 192 3.98 32.39 15.21
C LYS A 192 3.56 33.82 15.50
#